data_AF-A0A947GWG3-F1
#
_entry.id   AF-A0A947GWG3-F1
#
_cell.length_a   1.000
_cell.length_b   1.000
_cell.length_c   1.000
_cell.angle_alpha   90.00
_cell.angle_beta   90.00
_cell.angle_gamma   90.00
#
_symmetry.space_group_name_H-M   'P 1'
#
loop_
_entity.id
_entity.type
_entity.pdbx_description
1 polymer ?
#
loop_
_entity_poly.entity_id
_entity_poly.type
_entity_poly.pdbx_seq_one_letter_code
_entity_poly.pdbx_strand_id
1 'polypeptide(L)'
;MQRLKTRPQFQAVLAGSIVARTTHFALHRNALDAKAVQAKAEAQPDARALFPVQTTWIGAMVPKRWAKRAVTRNAIKRQIYTVSDDFSQQYPLAAYVVRLRREFSRKEFVSASSEQLKLAVRAEVQALLQAGAQAV
;
A
#
# COMPACT_ATOMS: atom_id res chain seq x y z
N MET A 1 -5.55 -5.50 -11.18
CA MET A 1 -4.65 -4.68 -10.35
C MET A 1 -3.20 -4.92 -10.74
N GLN A 2 -2.35 -3.89 -10.83
CA GLN A 2 -0.91 -4.02 -11.10
C GLN A 2 -0.07 -3.83 -9.84
N ARG A 3 1.07 -4.52 -9.74
CA ARG A 3 1.99 -4.36 -8.61
C ARG A 3 3.08 -3.35 -8.95
N LEU A 4 3.40 -2.47 -8.00
CA LEU A 4 4.57 -1.59 -8.09
C LEU A 4 5.84 -2.43 -8.00
N LYS A 5 6.75 -2.25 -8.96
CA LYS A 5 7.97 -3.04 -9.11
C LYS A 5 9.22 -2.22 -8.87
N THR A 6 9.26 -0.97 -9.34
CA THR A 6 10.48 -0.17 -9.38
C THR A 6 10.52 0.86 -8.25
N ARG A 7 11.71 1.17 -7.74
CA ARG A 7 11.88 2.20 -6.70
C ARG A 7 11.27 3.56 -7.10
N PRO A 8 11.43 4.06 -8.34
CA PRO A 8 10.79 5.31 -8.77
C PRO A 8 9.26 5.28 -8.70
N GLN A 9 8.63 4.15 -9.02
CA GLN A 9 7.18 3.96 -8.84
C GLN A 9 6.77 4.11 -7.36
N PHE A 10 7.51 3.49 -6.43
CA PHE A 10 7.24 3.66 -5.00
C PHE A 10 7.45 5.10 -4.54
N GLN A 11 8.49 5.79 -5.02
CA GLN A 11 8.75 7.19 -4.66
C GLN A 11 7.64 8.11 -5.18
N ALA A 12 7.17 7.91 -6.41
CA ALA A 12 6.07 8.69 -6.98
C ALA A 12 4.78 8.55 -6.16
N VAL A 13 4.46 7.34 -5.66
CA VAL A 13 3.29 7.17 -4.79
C VAL A 13 3.49 7.76 -3.41
N LEU A 14 4.70 7.65 -2.86
CA LEU A 14 5.04 8.22 -1.55
C LEU A 14 5.05 9.76 -1.54
N ALA A 15 5.37 10.38 -2.68
CA ALA A 15 5.24 11.81 -2.90
C ALA A 15 3.77 12.28 -3.04
N GLY A 16 2.83 11.33 -3.19
CA GLY A 16 1.40 11.60 -3.14
C GLY A 16 0.88 11.86 -1.71
N SER A 17 -0.44 11.97 -1.59
CA SER A 17 -1.11 12.24 -0.32
C SER A 17 -1.38 10.96 0.47
N ILE A 18 -1.39 11.06 1.80
CA ILE A 18 -1.86 9.98 2.66
C ILE A 18 -3.38 10.08 2.75
N VAL A 19 -4.09 9.04 2.29
CA VAL A 19 -5.56 9.00 2.30
C VAL A 19 -6.12 8.33 3.56
N ALA A 20 -5.36 7.41 4.17
CA ALA A 20 -5.79 6.75 5.40
C ALA A 20 -4.59 6.37 6.27
N ARG A 21 -4.84 6.28 7.57
CA ARG A 21 -3.85 5.87 8.58
C ARG A 21 -4.52 4.97 9.61
N THR A 22 -3.81 3.94 10.04
CA THR A 22 -4.12 3.12 11.20
C THR A 22 -2.96 3.15 12.18
N THR A 23 -3.06 2.38 13.26
CA THR A 23 -2.03 2.29 14.30
C THR A 23 -0.67 1.83 13.72
N HIS A 24 -0.69 0.84 12.83
CA HIS A 24 0.51 0.24 12.27
C HIS A 24 0.75 0.61 10.81
N PHE A 25 -0.29 0.98 10.05
CA PHE A 25 -0.19 1.23 8.61
C PHE A 25 -0.56 2.65 8.19
N ALA A 26 -0.05 3.06 7.04
CA ALA A 26 -0.54 4.22 6.32
C ALA A 26 -0.72 3.88 4.84
N LEU A 27 -1.76 4.44 4.25
CA LEU A 27 -2.09 4.30 2.84
C LEU A 27 -1.77 5.60 2.13
N HIS A 28 -0.80 5.54 1.24
CA HIS A 28 -0.47 6.62 0.31
C HIS A 28 -1.24 6.41 -1.00
N ARG A 29 -1.75 7.50 -1.58
CA ARG A 29 -2.39 7.54 -2.89
C ARG A 29 -1.68 8.57 -3.76
N ASN A 30 -1.42 8.19 -5.00
CA ASN A 30 -1.12 9.11 -6.08
C ASN A 30 -2.17 8.92 -7.18
N ALA A 31 -2.97 9.95 -7.42
CA ALA A 31 -3.99 9.92 -8.45
C ALA A 31 -3.32 9.76 -9.82
N LEU A 32 -3.75 8.75 -10.58
CA LEU A 32 -3.32 8.51 -11.96
C LEU A 32 -4.34 9.05 -12.98
N ASP A 33 -5.20 9.99 -12.55
CA ASP A 33 -6.22 10.60 -13.41
C ASP A 33 -5.59 11.12 -14.70
N ALA A 34 -6.20 10.85 -15.85
CA ALA A 34 -5.70 11.22 -17.16
C ALA A 34 -5.38 12.73 -17.26
N LYS A 35 -6.15 13.60 -16.59
CA LYS A 35 -5.85 15.04 -16.50
C LYS A 35 -4.64 15.36 -15.62
N ALA A 36 -4.50 14.68 -14.49
CA ALA A 36 -3.37 14.84 -13.59
C ALA A 36 -2.08 14.25 -14.18
N VAL A 37 -2.18 13.16 -14.93
CA VAL A 37 -1.07 12.54 -15.68
C VAL A 37 -0.68 13.42 -16.86
N GLN A 38 -1.60 14.08 -17.56
CA GLN A 38 -1.26 15.07 -18.60
C GLN A 38 -0.54 16.29 -17.99
N ALA A 39 -1.11 16.91 -16.95
CA ALA A 39 -0.50 18.07 -16.29
C ALA A 39 0.85 17.76 -15.63
N LYS A 40 1.02 16.56 -15.06
CA LYS A 40 2.33 16.12 -14.52
C LYS A 40 3.27 15.56 -15.58
N ALA A 41 2.80 15.03 -16.71
CA ALA A 41 3.67 14.57 -17.80
C ALA A 41 4.32 15.74 -18.54
N GLU A 42 3.62 16.89 -18.64
CA GLU A 42 4.20 18.13 -19.15
C GLU A 42 5.28 18.69 -18.22
N ALA A 43 5.16 18.48 -16.91
CA ALA A 43 6.17 18.88 -15.92
C ALA A 43 7.28 17.82 -15.68
N GLN A 44 6.98 16.53 -15.89
CA GLN A 44 7.82 15.36 -15.62
C GLN A 44 7.48 14.22 -16.61
N PRO A 45 8.19 14.10 -17.74
CA PRO A 45 7.93 13.06 -18.75
C PRO A 45 8.04 11.63 -18.19
N ASP A 46 8.79 11.44 -17.09
CA ASP A 46 8.98 10.16 -16.43
C ASP A 46 7.70 9.56 -15.85
N ALA A 47 6.71 10.38 -15.44
CA ALA A 47 5.49 9.88 -14.80
C ALA A 47 4.69 8.94 -15.70
N ARG A 48 4.68 9.21 -17.02
CA ARG A 48 3.99 8.37 -18.02
C ARG A 48 4.74 7.07 -18.31
N ALA A 49 6.07 7.08 -18.21
CA ALA A 49 6.89 5.86 -18.28
C ALA A 49 6.74 4.98 -17.04
N LEU A 50 6.51 5.58 -15.86
CA LEU A 50 6.36 4.84 -14.60
C LEU A 50 5.01 4.13 -14.47
N PHE A 51 3.93 4.68 -15.03
CA PHE A 51 2.58 4.10 -14.99
C PHE A 51 1.99 3.98 -16.41
N PRO A 52 2.47 3.05 -17.24
CA PRO A 52 2.07 2.94 -18.64
C PRO A 52 0.61 2.45 -18.82
N VAL A 53 0.03 1.85 -17.79
CA VAL A 53 -1.33 1.30 -17.82
C VAL A 53 -2.21 2.08 -16.84
N GLN A 54 -3.34 2.59 -17.34
CA GLN A 54 -4.39 3.22 -16.53
C GLN A 54 -5.19 2.14 -15.79
N THR A 55 -4.56 1.57 -14.77
CA THR A 55 -5.15 0.56 -13.88
C THR A 55 -4.80 0.91 -12.43
N THR A 56 -5.41 0.23 -11.47
CA THR A 56 -5.07 0.39 -10.06
C THR A 56 -3.72 -0.26 -9.78
N TRP A 57 -2.77 0.51 -9.26
CA TRP A 57 -1.44 0.01 -8.87
C TRP A 57 -1.35 -0.13 -7.35
N ILE A 58 -0.73 -1.22 -6.86
CA ILE A 58 -0.54 -1.47 -5.42
C ILE A 58 0.91 -1.79 -5.10
N GLY A 59 1.42 -1.23 -4.01
CA GLY A 59 2.70 -1.62 -3.43
C GLY A 59 2.62 -1.81 -1.93
N ALA A 60 3.29 -2.84 -1.44
CA ALA A 60 3.45 -3.09 -0.02
C ALA A 60 4.87 -2.72 0.43
N MET A 61 5.00 -1.75 1.33
CA MET A 61 6.27 -1.35 1.93
C MET A 61 6.32 -1.74 3.40
N VAL A 62 7.13 -2.75 3.71
CA VAL A 62 7.30 -3.29 5.07
C VAL A 62 8.78 -3.19 5.47
N PRO A 63 9.20 -2.09 6.13
CA PRO A 63 10.59 -1.86 6.51
C PRO A 63 11.11 -2.90 7.50
N LYS A 64 12.38 -3.31 7.34
CA LYS A 64 13.04 -4.32 8.18
C LYS A 64 13.13 -3.90 9.66
N ARG A 65 13.16 -2.59 9.93
CA ARG A 65 13.14 -2.02 11.30
C ARG A 65 11.84 -2.33 12.06
N TRP A 66 10.70 -2.44 11.36
CA TRP A 66 9.38 -2.65 11.97
C TRP A 66 8.91 -4.11 11.91
N ALA A 67 9.43 -4.89 10.97
CA ALA A 67 9.23 -6.34 10.92
C ALA A 67 10.58 -7.05 10.77
N LYS A 68 11.27 -7.27 11.91
CA LYS A 68 12.63 -7.85 11.93
C LYS A 68 12.67 -9.27 11.35
N ARG A 69 11.66 -10.10 11.65
CA ARG A 69 11.55 -11.48 11.17
C ARG A 69 11.06 -11.52 9.72
N ALA A 70 11.81 -12.19 8.85
CA ALA A 70 11.48 -12.28 7.43
C ALA A 70 10.10 -12.95 7.18
N VAL A 71 9.76 -13.96 7.99
CA VAL A 71 8.47 -14.67 7.91
C VAL A 71 7.31 -13.72 8.17
N THR A 72 7.38 -12.91 9.24
CA THR A 72 6.37 -11.90 9.57
C THR A 72 6.24 -10.86 8.48
N ARG A 73 7.38 -10.32 7.98
CA ARG A 73 7.37 -9.36 6.87
C ARG A 73 6.72 -9.94 5.60
N ASN A 74 6.99 -11.20 5.28
CA ASN A 74 6.40 -11.86 4.12
C ASN A 74 4.91 -12.14 4.33
N ALA A 75 4.49 -12.54 5.53
CA ALA A 75 3.08 -12.69 5.88
C ALA A 75 2.32 -11.37 5.72
N ILE A 76 2.86 -10.26 6.25
CA ILE A 76 2.25 -8.92 6.12
C ILE A 76 2.15 -8.52 4.64
N LYS A 77 3.23 -8.67 3.85
CA LYS A 77 3.19 -8.36 2.41
C LYS A 77 2.11 -9.18 1.69
N ARG A 78 2.03 -10.50 1.97
CA ARG A 78 1.02 -11.37 1.35
C ARG A 78 -0.39 -10.94 1.73
N GLN A 79 -0.65 -10.66 3.01
CA GLN A 79 -1.96 -10.17 3.45
C GLN A 79 -2.33 -8.84 2.81
N ILE A 80 -1.39 -7.90 2.70
CA ILE A 80 -1.64 -6.63 2.00
C ILE A 80 -2.08 -6.91 0.56
N TYR A 81 -1.36 -7.74 -0.19
CA TYR A 81 -1.74 -8.02 -1.58
C TYR A 81 -3.08 -8.77 -1.68
N THR A 82 -3.34 -9.74 -0.80
CA THR A 82 -4.62 -10.48 -0.79
C THR A 82 -5.78 -9.55 -0.53
N VAL A 83 -5.74 -8.76 0.56
CA VAL A 83 -6.82 -7.83 0.88
C VAL A 83 -6.95 -6.77 -0.20
N SER A 84 -5.84 -6.24 -0.72
CA SER A 84 -5.91 -5.22 -1.79
C SER A 84 -6.55 -5.76 -3.08
N ASP A 85 -6.43 -7.05 -3.35
CA ASP A 85 -7.07 -7.70 -4.50
C ASP A 85 -8.59 -7.78 -4.31
N ASP A 86 -9.05 -8.12 -3.11
CA ASP A 86 -10.48 -8.11 -2.73
C ASP A 86 -11.12 -6.71 -2.92
N PHE A 87 -10.36 -5.67 -2.58
CA PHE A 87 -10.81 -4.27 -2.72
C PHE A 87 -10.56 -3.68 -4.11
N SER A 88 -9.92 -4.41 -5.03
CA SER A 88 -9.47 -3.87 -6.31
C SER A 88 -10.61 -3.34 -7.20
N GLN A 89 -11.83 -3.86 -7.04
CA GLN A 89 -13.02 -3.42 -7.79
C GLN A 89 -13.67 -2.15 -7.24
N GLN A 90 -13.46 -1.83 -5.95
CA GLN A 90 -14.09 -0.69 -5.29
C GLN A 90 -13.23 0.59 -5.37
N TYR A 91 -11.97 0.45 -5.77
CA TYR A 91 -11.01 1.54 -5.79
C TYR A 91 -10.89 2.19 -7.16
N PRO A 92 -10.87 3.53 -7.23
CA PRO A 92 -10.64 4.21 -8.49
C PRO A 92 -9.20 4.03 -8.97
N LEU A 93 -9.02 4.23 -10.28
CA LEU A 93 -7.75 4.11 -11.00
C LEU A 93 -6.70 5.07 -10.41
N ALA A 94 -5.87 4.55 -9.52
CA ALA A 94 -4.79 5.29 -8.90
C ALA A 94 -3.70 4.33 -8.40
N ALA A 95 -2.56 4.90 -8.03
CA ALA A 95 -1.46 4.17 -7.44
C ALA A 95 -1.48 4.29 -5.91
N TYR A 96 -1.45 3.14 -5.24
CA TYR A 96 -1.57 3.00 -3.80
C TYR A 96 -0.33 2.32 -3.21
N VAL A 97 0.15 2.84 -2.08
CA VAL A 97 1.23 2.21 -1.29
C VAL A 97 0.79 2.06 0.15
N VAL A 98 0.76 0.82 0.62
CA VAL A 98 0.57 0.49 2.04
C VAL A 98 1.95 0.44 2.70
N ARG A 99 2.20 1.35 3.64
CA ARG A 99 3.45 1.45 4.40
C ARG A 99 3.23 1.00 5.84
N LEU A 100 4.05 0.06 6.31
CA LEU A 100 4.17 -0.23 7.74
C LEU A 100 4.96 0.90 8.42
N ARG A 101 4.39 1.46 9.50
CA ARG A 101 4.94 2.59 10.25
C ARG A 101 5.34 2.24 11.68
N ARG A 102 4.77 1.21 12.27
CA ARG A 102 5.03 0.77 13.64
C ARG A 102 5.26 -0.75 13.68
N GLU A 103 6.02 -1.23 14.66
CA GLU A 103 6.17 -2.68 14.87
C GLU A 103 4.96 -3.27 15.59
N PHE A 104 4.63 -4.52 15.30
CA PHE A 104 3.65 -5.27 16.08
C PHE A 104 4.28 -5.71 17.40
N SER A 105 3.57 -5.51 18.52
CA SER A 105 4.09 -5.81 19.86
C SER A 105 4.45 -7.29 19.98
N ARG A 106 5.72 -7.57 20.29
CA ARG A 106 6.19 -8.96 20.50
C ARG A 106 5.62 -9.60 21.76
N LYS A 107 5.11 -8.78 22.68
CA LYS A 107 4.45 -9.24 23.92
C LYS A 107 3.06 -9.79 23.63
N GLU A 108 2.35 -9.19 22.69
CA GLU A 108 1.01 -9.63 22.27
C GLU A 108 1.09 -10.73 21.20
N PHE A 109 2.11 -10.71 20.34
CA PHE A 109 2.29 -11.67 19.26
C PHE A 109 3.58 -12.49 19.44
N VAL A 110 3.53 -13.46 20.35
CA VAL A 110 4.68 -14.30 20.74
C VAL A 110 5.22 -15.11 19.55
N SER A 111 4.33 -15.64 18.70
CA SER A 111 4.74 -16.40 17.51
C SER A 111 4.69 -15.56 16.23
N ALA A 112 5.79 -15.62 15.46
CA ALA A 112 6.01 -14.83 14.24
C ALA A 112 5.01 -15.11 13.10
N SER A 113 4.25 -16.20 13.24
CA SER A 113 3.27 -16.73 12.30
C SER A 113 1.98 -17.14 13.03
N SER A 114 1.65 -16.54 14.19
CA SER A 114 0.37 -16.83 14.83
C SER A 114 -0.76 -16.43 13.89
N GLU A 115 -1.80 -17.24 13.84
CA GLU A 115 -3.04 -16.89 13.15
C GLU A 115 -3.60 -15.57 13.70
N GLN A 116 -3.44 -15.31 15.00
CA GLN A 116 -3.79 -14.05 15.65
C GLN A 116 -3.11 -12.84 14.99
N LEU A 117 -1.80 -12.91 14.71
CA LEU A 117 -1.08 -11.82 14.03
C LEU A 117 -1.58 -11.64 12.60
N LYS A 118 -1.83 -12.74 11.88
CA LYS A 118 -2.35 -12.67 10.50
C LYS A 118 -3.75 -12.05 10.47
N LEU A 119 -4.62 -12.42 11.41
CA LEU A 119 -5.96 -11.88 11.56
C LEU A 119 -5.94 -10.41 11.95
N ALA A 120 -5.10 -10.02 12.92
CA ALA A 120 -4.94 -8.62 13.32
C ALA A 120 -4.43 -7.75 12.16
N VAL A 121 -3.39 -8.21 11.45
CA VAL A 121 -2.88 -7.53 10.25
C VAL A 121 -3.96 -7.43 9.18
N ARG A 122 -4.71 -8.50 8.92
CA ARG A 122 -5.79 -8.50 7.93
C ARG A 122 -6.88 -7.49 8.29
N ALA A 123 -7.38 -7.53 9.52
CA ALA A 123 -8.41 -6.62 10.00
C ALA A 123 -7.96 -5.15 9.90
N GLU A 124 -6.72 -4.86 10.30
CA GLU A 124 -6.20 -3.50 10.25
C GLU A 124 -5.95 -3.01 8.81
N VAL A 125 -5.50 -3.88 7.91
CA VAL A 125 -5.36 -3.54 6.47
C VAL A 125 -6.73 -3.35 5.82
N GLN A 126 -7.73 -4.17 6.17
CA GLN A 126 -9.11 -3.98 5.71
C GLN A 126 -9.66 -2.64 6.19
N ALA A 127 -9.51 -2.30 7.47
CA ALA A 127 -9.94 -1.00 8.00
C ALA A 127 -9.22 0.17 7.32
N LEU A 128 -7.91 0.04 7.07
CA LEU A 128 -7.12 1.03 6.33
C LEU A 128 -7.66 1.23 4.91
N LEU A 129 -7.95 0.14 4.19
CA LEU A 129 -8.47 0.19 2.83
C LEU A 129 -9.93 0.66 2.79
N GLN A 130 -10.75 0.34 3.78
CA GLN A 130 -12.11 0.89 3.85
C GLN A 130 -12.08 2.41 4.09
N ALA A 131 -11.27 2.86 5.05
CA ALA A 131 -11.07 4.29 5.31
C ALA A 131 -10.48 5.01 4.08
N GLY A 132 -9.56 4.36 3.38
CA GLY A 132 -8.99 4.87 2.13
C GLY A 132 -10.01 5.01 1.01
N ALA A 133 -10.93 4.07 0.87
CA ALA A 133 -11.98 4.12 -0.15
C ALA A 133 -13.02 5.22 0.13
N GLN A 134 -13.29 5.50 1.41
CA GLN A 134 -14.19 6.58 1.84
C GLN A 134 -13.58 7.98 1.66
N ALA A 135 -12.24 8.09 1.71
CA ALA A 135 -11.52 9.36 1.65
C ALA A 135 -11.13 9.80 0.23
N VAL A 136 -11.56 9.08 -0.80
CA VAL A 136 -11.08 9.15 -2.18
C VAL A 136 -12.16 9.59 -3.14
#